data_AF-A0AAV4NU81-F1
#
_entry.id   AF-A0AAV4NU81-F1
#
_cell.length_a   1.000
_cell.length_b   1.000
_cell.length_c   1.000
_cell.angle_alpha   90.00
_cell.angle_beta   90.00
_cell.angle_gamma   90.00
#
_symmetry.space_group_name_H-M   'P 1'
#
loop_
_entity.id
_entity.type
_entity.pdbx_description
1 polymer ?
#
loop_
_entity_poly.entity_id
_entity_poly.type
_entity_poly.pdbx_seq_one_letter_code
_entity_poly.pdbx_strand_id
1 'polypeptide(L)'
;NFWVSCEAGTYIRTLCKHIGLMLGSGGQMLELRRVRSGIQNEKEQLYTLHDILDAMWLFKNHNDESYLRRVIQPLEALLVTHKRVVVKDSAVNAICYGAKIMIPGVLRYEDGIELNEEIVVITTKGEAIALAIAQMTTATMCTIDHGVVAKIKRVVMERDTYPRKWGLGATASYKKKMIQEGLLDKYGNPNEKTPGSYLQMLQAGHIKSEPVTPRSASPVIKTEDEATLKRPKSPASDDEDKKKHKHKKHKHDKHSSEAVGEELEEVASPEKKKKKKKKKEKELTTED
;
A
#
# COMPACT_ATOMS: atom_id res chain seq x y z
N ASN A 1 33.10 -16.65 -25.77
CA ASN A 1 31.99 -15.98 -25.03
C ASN A 1 31.83 -16.59 -23.66
N PHE A 2 31.69 -15.77 -22.62
CA PHE A 2 31.45 -16.21 -21.24
C PHE A 2 30.26 -15.47 -20.63
N TRP A 3 29.61 -16.08 -19.63
CA TRP A 3 28.55 -15.48 -18.85
C TRP A 3 29.09 -15.07 -17.48
N VAL A 4 28.66 -13.91 -16.97
CA VAL A 4 29.08 -13.40 -15.67
C VAL A 4 27.89 -12.87 -14.89
N SER A 5 27.78 -13.28 -13.63
CA SER A 5 26.88 -12.69 -12.64
C SER A 5 27.71 -11.85 -11.68
N CYS A 6 27.32 -10.60 -11.49
CA CYS A 6 28.08 -9.66 -10.69
C CYS A 6 27.14 -8.69 -9.96
N GLU A 7 27.66 -8.07 -8.89
CA GLU A 7 26.96 -7.02 -8.17
C GLU A 7 26.83 -5.74 -9.03
N ALA A 8 25.82 -4.93 -8.71
CA ALA A 8 25.66 -3.60 -9.31
C ALA A 8 26.92 -2.76 -9.11
N GLY A 9 27.35 -2.04 -10.15
CA GLY A 9 28.58 -1.23 -10.12
C GLY A 9 29.83 -1.97 -10.60
N THR A 10 29.75 -3.27 -10.90
CA THR A 10 30.91 -4.01 -11.46
C THR A 10 31.22 -3.56 -12.89
N TYR A 11 32.46 -3.12 -13.13
CA TYR A 11 32.93 -2.69 -14.45
C TYR A 11 33.42 -3.89 -15.28
N ILE A 12 32.57 -4.44 -16.13
CA ILE A 12 32.90 -5.61 -16.98
C ILE A 12 34.10 -5.36 -17.90
N ARG A 13 34.26 -4.13 -18.40
CA ARG A 13 35.44 -3.75 -19.21
C ARG A 13 36.74 -3.95 -18.44
N THR A 14 36.76 -3.59 -17.16
CA THR A 14 37.92 -3.73 -16.28
C THR A 14 38.17 -5.21 -15.97
N LEU A 15 37.10 -5.99 -15.75
CA LEU A 15 37.18 -7.43 -15.59
C LEU A 15 37.87 -8.10 -16.80
N CYS A 16 37.49 -7.76 -18.03
CA CYS A 16 38.13 -8.30 -19.24
C CYS A 16 39.63 -7.95 -19.32
N LYS A 17 40.01 -6.73 -18.90
CA LYS A 17 41.43 -6.34 -18.81
C LYS A 17 42.19 -7.18 -17.77
N HIS A 18 41.62 -7.36 -16.58
CA HIS A 18 42.23 -8.15 -15.51
C HIS A 18 42.42 -9.62 -15.91
N ILE A 19 41.42 -10.22 -16.57
CA ILE A 19 41.53 -11.58 -17.12
C ILE A 19 42.68 -11.64 -18.14
N GLY A 20 42.78 -10.65 -19.03
CA GLY A 20 43.88 -10.58 -20.00
C GLY A 20 45.26 -10.42 -19.37
N LEU A 21 45.38 -9.65 -18.28
CA LEU A 21 46.62 -9.51 -17.51
C LEU A 21 47.01 -10.83 -16.82
N MET A 22 46.04 -11.53 -16.22
CA MET A 22 46.29 -12.83 -15.58
C MET A 22 46.73 -13.92 -16.57
N LEU A 23 46.27 -13.84 -17.83
CA LEU A 23 46.67 -14.76 -18.90
C LEU A 23 47.98 -14.36 -19.59
N GLY A 24 48.54 -13.18 -19.30
CA GLY A 24 49.80 -12.68 -19.87
C GLY A 24 49.71 -12.17 -21.32
N SER A 25 48.63 -12.45 -22.05
CA SER A 25 48.43 -12.00 -23.45
C SER A 25 47.79 -10.62 -23.57
N GLY A 26 47.32 -10.02 -22.46
CA GLY A 26 46.43 -8.86 -22.49
C GLY A 26 45.01 -9.24 -22.93
N GLY A 27 44.06 -8.31 -22.74
CA GLY A 27 42.66 -8.55 -23.04
C GLY A 27 41.85 -7.26 -23.12
N GLN A 28 40.96 -7.18 -24.10
CA GLN A 28 40.05 -6.06 -24.30
C GLN A 28 38.63 -6.56 -24.55
N MET A 29 37.65 -5.78 -24.09
CA MET A 29 36.24 -6.09 -24.29
C MET A 29 35.81 -5.70 -25.71
N LEU A 30 35.41 -6.69 -26.52
CA LEU A 30 34.92 -6.49 -27.88
C LEU A 30 33.45 -6.06 -27.88
N GLU A 31 32.60 -6.89 -27.29
CA GLU A 31 31.15 -6.67 -27.20
C GLU A 31 30.66 -6.93 -25.77
N LEU A 32 29.53 -6.30 -25.43
CA LEU A 32 28.87 -6.49 -24.15
C LEU A 32 27.36 -6.43 -24.35
N ARG A 33 26.67 -7.51 -23.95
CA ARG A 33 25.21 -7.58 -23.89
C ARG A 33 24.80 -7.83 -22.46
N ARG A 34 23.92 -6.97 -21.91
CA ARG A 34 23.32 -7.18 -20.60
C ARG A 34 22.05 -8.03 -20.76
N VAL A 35 22.12 -9.25 -20.24
CA VAL A 35 21.07 -10.29 -20.33
C VAL A 35 20.07 -10.26 -19.17
N ARG A 36 20.43 -9.62 -18.06
CA ARG A 36 19.59 -9.49 -16.85
C ARG A 36 19.86 -8.17 -16.13
N SER A 37 18.82 -7.56 -15.59
CA SER A 37 18.91 -6.38 -14.70
C SER A 37 17.89 -6.52 -13.58
N GLY A 38 18.34 -6.82 -12.37
CA GLY A 38 17.46 -7.09 -11.24
C GLY A 38 16.56 -8.30 -11.50
N ILE A 39 15.25 -8.10 -11.47
CA ILE A 39 14.25 -9.16 -11.70
C ILE A 39 14.03 -9.41 -13.20
N GLN A 40 14.27 -8.40 -14.04
CA GLN A 40 13.99 -8.45 -15.49
C GLN A 40 15.11 -9.18 -16.24
N ASN A 41 14.71 -10.07 -17.15
CA ASN A 41 15.60 -10.87 -18.00
C ASN A 41 15.28 -10.65 -19.49
N GLU A 42 16.12 -11.13 -20.39
CA GLU A 42 15.90 -10.97 -21.85
C GLU A 42 14.89 -11.94 -22.47
N LYS A 43 14.44 -12.96 -21.72
CA LYS A 43 13.54 -14.01 -22.23
C LYS A 43 12.08 -13.55 -22.24
N GLU A 44 11.72 -12.68 -21.32
CA GLU A 44 10.35 -12.25 -21.08
C GLU A 44 10.24 -10.74 -21.21
N GLN A 45 9.20 -10.29 -21.92
CA GLN A 45 8.79 -8.88 -22.01
C GLN A 45 9.92 -7.90 -22.39
N LEU A 46 10.84 -8.33 -23.25
CA LEU A 46 11.83 -7.48 -23.90
C LEU A 46 11.25 -6.89 -25.18
N TYR A 47 11.20 -5.57 -25.26
CA TYR A 47 10.68 -4.83 -26.41
C TYR A 47 11.76 -3.96 -27.06
N THR A 48 11.63 -3.73 -28.36
CA THR A 48 12.50 -2.85 -29.13
C THR A 48 11.95 -1.43 -29.15
N LEU A 49 12.77 -0.46 -29.59
CA LEU A 49 12.31 0.91 -29.81
C LEU A 49 11.25 1.02 -30.90
N HIS A 50 11.26 0.09 -31.86
CA HIS A 50 10.24 0.03 -32.92
C HIS A 50 8.88 -0.38 -32.35
N ASP A 51 8.85 -1.37 -31.45
CA ASP A 51 7.61 -1.80 -30.80
C ASP A 51 6.94 -0.66 -30.01
N ILE A 52 7.75 0.18 -29.34
CA ILE A 52 7.26 1.36 -28.61
C ILE A 52 6.66 2.39 -29.56
N LEU A 53 7.31 2.63 -30.71
CA LEU A 53 6.82 3.56 -31.73
C LEU A 53 5.47 3.11 -32.29
N ASP A 54 5.37 1.83 -32.65
CA ASP A 54 4.17 1.24 -33.23
C ASP A 54 3.02 1.20 -32.21
N ALA A 55 3.31 0.86 -30.95
CA ALA A 55 2.33 0.90 -29.87
C ALA A 55 1.76 2.31 -29.65
N MET A 56 2.60 3.34 -29.72
CA MET A 56 2.14 4.73 -29.58
C MET A 56 1.33 5.20 -30.79
N TRP A 57 1.71 4.77 -32.00
CA TRP A 57 0.99 5.11 -33.23
C TRP A 57 -0.42 4.51 -33.24
N LEU A 58 -0.55 3.23 -32.86
CA LEU A 58 -1.85 2.54 -32.74
C LEU A 58 -2.77 3.21 -31.71
N PHE A 59 -2.22 3.58 -30.55
CA PHE A 59 -2.98 4.30 -29.54
C PHE A 59 -3.51 5.65 -30.06
N LYS A 60 -2.68 6.43 -30.76
CA LYS A 60 -3.08 7.76 -31.25
C LYS A 60 -4.12 7.72 -32.38
N ASN A 61 -3.99 6.77 -33.30
CA ASN A 61 -4.80 6.75 -34.52
C ASN A 61 -6.06 5.90 -34.41
N HIS A 62 -5.99 4.81 -33.63
CA HIS A 62 -7.07 3.84 -33.51
C HIS A 62 -7.65 3.78 -32.10
N ASN A 63 -7.11 4.56 -31.15
CA ASN A 63 -7.49 4.53 -29.74
C ASN A 63 -7.40 3.11 -29.12
N ASP A 64 -6.51 2.29 -29.67
CA ASP A 64 -6.26 0.92 -29.19
C ASP A 64 -5.12 0.93 -28.17
N GLU A 65 -5.45 0.66 -26.90
CA GLU A 65 -4.50 0.60 -25.79
C GLU A 65 -3.81 -0.76 -25.63
N SER A 66 -4.28 -1.80 -26.33
CA SER A 66 -3.87 -3.18 -26.07
C SER A 66 -2.36 -3.39 -26.23
N TYR A 67 -1.79 -2.84 -27.30
CA TYR A 67 -0.36 -2.96 -27.56
C TYR A 67 0.47 -2.13 -26.57
N LEU A 68 0.01 -0.92 -26.24
CA LEU A 68 0.69 -0.04 -25.30
C LEU A 68 0.74 -0.63 -23.89
N ARG A 69 -0.37 -1.21 -23.41
CA ARG A 69 -0.46 -1.92 -22.12
C ARG A 69 0.36 -3.20 -22.07
N ARG A 70 0.69 -3.78 -23.23
CA ARG A 70 1.59 -4.94 -23.32
C ARG A 70 3.06 -4.52 -23.20
N VAL A 71 3.44 -3.41 -23.82
CA VAL A 71 4.81 -2.88 -23.80
C VAL A 71 5.16 -2.26 -22.44
N ILE A 72 4.22 -1.57 -21.81
CA ILE A 72 4.44 -0.91 -20.51
C ILE A 72 4.04 -1.85 -19.38
N GLN A 73 5.04 -2.31 -18.61
CA GLN A 73 4.80 -3.06 -17.38
C GLN A 73 4.47 -2.13 -16.19
N PRO A 74 3.62 -2.58 -15.25
CA PRO A 74 3.40 -1.87 -13.99
C PRO A 74 4.67 -1.90 -13.12
N LEU A 75 4.88 -0.84 -12.32
CA LEU A 75 6.07 -0.72 -11.47
C LEU A 75 6.18 -1.82 -10.42
N GLU A 76 5.04 -2.42 -10.04
CA GLU A 76 4.94 -3.57 -9.13
C GLU A 76 5.77 -4.76 -9.61
N ALA A 77 5.97 -4.92 -10.92
CA ALA A 77 6.81 -5.97 -11.49
C ALA A 77 8.28 -5.90 -11.03
N LEU A 78 8.75 -4.72 -10.60
CA LEU A 78 10.10 -4.52 -10.06
C LEU A 78 10.22 -4.87 -8.58
N LEU A 79 9.09 -5.04 -7.88
CA LEU A 79 9.05 -5.19 -6.42
C LEU A 79 8.76 -6.61 -5.94
N VAL A 80 8.66 -7.57 -6.88
CA VAL A 80 8.27 -8.97 -6.60
C VAL A 80 9.25 -9.70 -5.67
N THR A 81 10.53 -9.30 -5.64
CA THR A 81 11.54 -9.91 -4.76
C THR A 81 11.38 -9.52 -3.30
N HIS A 82 10.73 -8.38 -3.00
CA HIS A 82 10.61 -7.89 -1.64
C HIS A 82 9.43 -8.57 -0.91
N LYS A 83 9.63 -8.85 0.38
CA LYS A 83 8.56 -9.36 1.24
C LYS A 83 7.45 -8.33 1.40
N ARG A 84 6.22 -8.80 1.43
CA ARG A 84 5.01 -7.97 1.34
C ARG A 84 4.34 -7.77 2.68
N VAL A 85 3.91 -6.54 2.93
CA VAL A 85 3.00 -6.20 4.03
C VAL A 85 1.76 -5.52 3.45
N VAL A 86 0.61 -6.16 3.61
CA VAL A 86 -0.69 -5.66 3.14
C VAL A 86 -1.29 -4.77 4.22
N VAL A 87 -1.63 -3.55 3.88
CA VAL A 87 -2.23 -2.58 4.80
C VAL A 87 -3.72 -2.35 4.53
N LYS A 88 -4.44 -1.90 5.55
CA LYS A 88 -5.84 -1.48 5.42
C LYS A 88 -5.94 -0.21 4.57
N ASP A 89 -6.99 -0.12 3.76
CA ASP A 89 -7.29 1.05 2.92
C ASP A 89 -7.34 2.37 3.70
N SER A 90 -7.73 2.33 4.98
CA SER A 90 -7.74 3.51 5.87
C SER A 90 -6.36 4.05 6.22
N ALA A 91 -5.32 3.21 6.15
CA ALA A 91 -3.94 3.57 6.49
C ALA A 91 -3.14 4.03 5.26
N VAL A 92 -3.59 3.70 4.04
CA VAL A 92 -2.86 3.97 2.79
C VAL A 92 -2.48 5.43 2.64
N ASN A 93 -3.47 6.34 2.73
CA ASN A 93 -3.18 7.76 2.53
C ASN A 93 -2.22 8.32 3.60
N ALA A 94 -2.34 7.86 4.86
CA ALA A 94 -1.40 8.27 5.91
C ALA A 94 0.04 7.87 5.59
N ILE A 95 0.24 6.67 5.02
CA ILE A 95 1.55 6.18 4.56
C ILE A 95 2.05 7.03 3.39
N CYS A 96 1.18 7.45 2.46
CA CYS A 96 1.55 8.35 1.36
C CYS A 96 2.06 9.73 1.86
N TYR A 97 1.60 10.18 3.03
CA TYR A 97 2.12 11.39 3.69
C TYR A 97 3.40 11.16 4.51
N GLY A 98 3.89 9.93 4.62
CA GLY A 98 5.10 9.59 5.37
C GLY A 98 4.85 9.13 6.80
N ALA A 99 3.61 8.78 7.17
CA ALA A 99 3.33 8.22 8.49
C ALA A 99 3.98 6.84 8.67
N LYS A 100 4.46 6.54 9.88
CA LYS A 100 4.98 5.19 10.21
C LYS A 100 3.86 4.16 10.11
N ILE A 101 4.22 2.93 9.73
CA ILE A 101 3.26 1.83 9.60
C ILE A 101 3.09 1.20 10.97
N MET A 102 1.88 1.29 11.51
CA MET A 102 1.55 0.77 12.84
C MET A 102 0.82 -0.58 12.72
N ILE A 103 0.94 -1.44 13.73
CA ILE A 103 0.26 -2.75 13.78
C ILE A 103 -1.23 -2.68 13.43
N PRO A 104 -2.04 -1.73 13.96
CA PRO A 104 -3.47 -1.66 13.64
C PRO A 104 -3.78 -1.39 12.15
N GLY A 105 -2.81 -0.84 11.41
CA GLY A 105 -2.91 -0.55 9.99
C GLY A 105 -2.55 -1.73 9.09
N VAL A 106 -1.93 -2.78 9.63
CA VAL A 106 -1.57 -3.99 8.89
C VAL A 106 -2.76 -4.94 8.84
N LEU A 107 -2.97 -5.57 7.68
CA LEU A 107 -4.00 -6.58 7.46
C LEU A 107 -3.37 -7.97 7.34
N ARG A 108 -2.31 -8.09 6.54
CA ARG A 108 -1.56 -9.34 6.31
C ARG A 108 -0.08 -9.02 6.15
N TYR A 109 0.77 -9.97 6.45
CA TYR A 109 2.22 -9.88 6.27
C TYR A 109 2.74 -11.23 5.79
N GLU A 110 3.86 -11.19 5.08
CA GLU A 110 4.56 -12.37 4.61
C GLU A 110 5.37 -13.03 5.75
N ASP A 111 5.66 -14.31 5.60
CA ASP A 111 6.46 -15.05 6.58
C ASP A 111 7.95 -14.74 6.43
N GLY A 112 8.69 -14.95 7.52
CA GLY A 112 10.14 -14.80 7.58
C GLY A 112 10.64 -13.37 7.45
N ILE A 113 9.84 -12.34 7.73
CA ILE A 113 10.30 -10.94 7.76
C ILE A 113 11.26 -10.78 8.93
N GLU A 114 12.49 -10.37 8.62
CA GLU A 114 13.54 -10.11 9.59
C GLU A 114 13.64 -8.62 9.95
N LEU A 115 14.28 -8.34 11.08
CA LEU A 115 14.46 -6.97 11.54
C LEU A 115 15.44 -6.21 10.62
N ASN A 116 15.10 -4.97 10.28
CA ASN A 116 15.81 -4.11 9.32
C ASN A 116 15.80 -4.60 7.85
N GLU A 117 14.98 -5.59 7.51
CA GLU A 117 14.83 -6.03 6.12
C GLU A 117 14.01 -5.01 5.29
N GLU A 118 14.30 -4.94 3.99
CA GLU A 118 13.54 -4.13 3.04
C GLU A 118 12.28 -4.84 2.55
N ILE A 119 11.14 -4.26 2.89
CA ILE A 119 9.81 -4.77 2.57
C ILE A 119 9.05 -3.82 1.64
N VAL A 120 8.11 -4.38 0.89
CA VAL A 120 7.15 -3.62 0.10
C VAL A 120 5.79 -3.58 0.81
N VAL A 121 5.22 -2.40 0.89
CA VAL A 121 3.93 -2.15 1.52
C VAL A 121 2.90 -2.00 0.42
N ILE A 122 1.89 -2.86 0.43
CA ILE A 122 0.91 -2.98 -0.67
C ILE A 122 -0.52 -2.78 -0.18
N THR A 123 -1.38 -2.33 -1.09
CA THR A 123 -2.83 -2.30 -0.84
C THR A 123 -3.42 -3.71 -0.95
N THR A 124 -4.69 -3.86 -0.58
CA THR A 124 -5.46 -5.11 -0.79
C THR A 124 -5.62 -5.47 -2.26
N LYS A 125 -5.47 -4.48 -3.17
CA LYS A 125 -5.50 -4.67 -4.63
C LYS A 125 -4.15 -5.07 -5.22
N GLY A 126 -3.08 -5.05 -4.43
CA GLY A 126 -1.72 -5.34 -4.89
C GLY A 126 -0.97 -4.12 -5.45
N GLU A 127 -1.47 -2.90 -5.25
CA GLU A 127 -0.77 -1.66 -5.65
C GLU A 127 0.38 -1.38 -4.68
N ALA A 128 1.55 -1.00 -5.18
CA ALA A 128 2.69 -0.67 -4.34
C ALA A 128 2.57 0.74 -3.74
N ILE A 129 2.48 0.82 -2.42
CA ILE A 129 2.33 2.09 -1.69
C ILE A 129 3.72 2.70 -1.43
N ALA A 130 4.59 1.92 -0.80
CA ALA A 130 5.90 2.37 -0.36
C ALA A 130 6.87 1.20 -0.14
N LEU A 131 8.15 1.51 -0.27
CA LEU A 131 9.23 0.70 0.30
C LEU A 131 9.47 1.13 1.74
N ALA A 132 9.61 0.14 2.61
CA ALA A 132 9.81 0.36 4.03
C ALA A 132 10.87 -0.60 4.59
N ILE A 133 11.42 -0.24 5.74
CA ILE A 133 12.37 -1.05 6.50
C ILE A 133 11.60 -1.61 7.69
N ALA A 134 11.58 -2.94 7.81
CA ALA A 134 10.92 -3.62 8.91
C ALA A 134 11.58 -3.29 10.25
N GLN A 135 10.77 -2.94 11.25
CA GLN A 135 11.21 -2.71 12.63
C GLN A 135 10.77 -3.84 13.57
N MET A 136 10.03 -4.81 13.04
CA MET A 136 9.51 -5.97 13.75
C MET A 136 9.71 -7.21 12.89
N THR A 137 9.95 -8.34 13.54
CA THR A 137 9.98 -9.66 12.89
C THR A 137 8.56 -10.21 12.73
N THR A 138 8.35 -11.19 11.85
CA THR A 138 7.04 -11.84 11.69
C THR A 138 6.48 -12.35 13.03
N ALA A 139 7.30 -12.99 13.86
CA ALA A 139 6.88 -13.50 15.17
C ALA A 139 6.39 -12.39 16.11
N THR A 140 7.09 -11.26 16.14
CA THR A 140 6.72 -10.12 17.00
C THR A 140 5.46 -9.42 16.49
N MET A 141 5.29 -9.32 15.16
CA MET A 141 4.07 -8.82 14.54
C MET A 141 2.83 -9.68 14.86
N CYS A 142 2.98 -10.98 15.10
CA CYS A 142 1.89 -11.85 15.54
C CYS A 142 1.47 -11.60 16.98
N THR A 143 2.42 -11.31 17.87
CA THR A 143 2.20 -11.31 19.32
C THR A 143 1.76 -9.97 19.89
N ILE A 144 2.14 -8.87 19.25
CA ILE A 144 2.02 -7.54 19.84
C ILE A 144 0.76 -6.82 19.30
N ASP A 145 0.01 -6.17 20.17
CA ASP A 145 -1.19 -5.40 19.80
C ASP A 145 -0.91 -3.96 19.33
N HIS A 146 0.23 -3.40 19.72
CA HIS A 146 0.63 -2.02 19.44
C HIS A 146 2.10 -1.89 19.01
N GLY A 147 2.39 -0.97 18.09
CA GLY A 147 3.77 -0.61 17.77
C GLY A 147 3.97 -0.29 16.31
N VAL A 148 5.22 0.07 15.99
CA VAL A 148 5.65 0.42 14.63
C VAL A 148 6.16 -0.85 13.95
N VAL A 149 5.47 -1.28 12.91
CA VAL A 149 5.85 -2.42 12.09
C VAL A 149 7.01 -2.07 11.18
N ALA A 150 6.95 -0.90 10.53
CA ALA A 150 7.95 -0.52 9.56
C ALA A 150 8.10 1.00 9.45
N LYS A 151 9.34 1.42 9.16
CA LYS A 151 9.70 2.81 8.86
C LYS A 151 9.76 2.99 7.34
N ILE A 152 9.11 4.01 6.82
CA ILE A 152 9.12 4.31 5.39
C ILE A 152 10.54 4.67 4.94
N LYS A 153 10.98 4.04 3.85
CA LYS A 153 12.21 4.38 3.10
C LYS A 153 11.87 5.27 1.90
N ARG A 154 10.86 4.87 1.10
CA ARG A 154 10.44 5.61 -0.10
C ARG A 154 8.95 5.40 -0.38
N VAL A 155 8.20 6.50 -0.49
CA VAL A 155 6.80 6.48 -0.97
C VAL A 155 6.78 6.44 -2.49
N VAL A 156 5.95 5.55 -3.05
CA VAL A 156 5.76 5.37 -4.50
C VAL A 156 4.38 5.89 -4.93
N MET A 157 3.34 5.53 -4.19
CA MET A 157 1.96 5.94 -4.48
C MET A 157 1.74 7.45 -4.27
N GLU A 158 0.91 8.03 -5.14
CA GLU A 158 0.55 9.45 -5.03
C GLU A 158 -0.28 9.73 -3.76
N ARG A 159 -0.25 11.00 -3.35
CA ARG A 159 -1.08 11.48 -2.23
C ARG A 159 -2.51 11.60 -2.71
N ASP A 160 -3.45 11.32 -1.80
CA ASP A 160 -4.90 11.43 -2.05
C ASP A 160 -5.49 10.47 -3.10
N THR A 161 -4.73 9.45 -3.55
CA THR A 161 -5.30 8.30 -4.29
C THR A 161 -6.36 7.56 -3.44
N TYR A 162 -6.18 7.53 -2.12
CA TYR A 162 -7.15 7.01 -1.16
C TYR A 162 -7.66 8.13 -0.23
N PRO A 163 -8.92 8.08 0.23
CA PRO A 163 -9.49 9.11 1.07
C PRO A 163 -8.78 9.21 2.43
N ARG A 164 -8.67 10.43 2.97
CA ARG A 164 -8.10 10.69 4.30
C ARG A 164 -9.04 10.17 5.39
N LYS A 165 -8.68 9.05 6.01
CA LYS A 165 -9.47 8.39 7.06
C LYS A 165 -8.87 8.50 8.47
N TRP A 166 -7.76 9.21 8.64
CA TRP A 166 -7.18 9.42 9.98
C TRP A 166 -8.10 10.27 10.85
N GLY A 167 -8.27 9.89 12.12
CA GLY A 167 -9.12 10.64 13.07
C GLY A 167 -10.63 10.52 12.84
N LEU A 168 -11.08 9.61 11.98
CA LEU A 168 -12.49 9.25 11.75
C LEU A 168 -12.88 7.87 12.33
N GLY A 169 -11.95 7.16 12.97
CA GLY A 169 -12.21 5.87 13.61
C GLY A 169 -13.18 5.98 14.80
N ALA A 170 -13.80 4.87 15.19
CA ALA A 170 -14.80 4.83 16.27
C ALA A 170 -14.31 5.51 17.56
N THR A 171 -13.07 5.25 17.96
CA THR A 171 -12.41 5.88 19.12
C THR A 171 -12.24 7.39 18.96
N ALA A 172 -11.75 7.82 17.79
CA ALA A 172 -11.44 9.22 17.54
C ALA A 172 -12.72 10.05 17.44
N SER A 173 -13.75 9.48 16.82
CA SER A 173 -15.09 10.07 16.74
C SER A 173 -15.76 10.14 18.11
N TYR A 174 -15.68 9.09 18.93
CA TYR A 174 -16.18 9.10 20.31
C TYR A 174 -15.47 10.14 21.17
N LYS A 175 -14.14 10.21 21.10
CA LYS A 175 -13.34 11.24 21.78
C LYS A 175 -13.74 12.65 21.35
N LYS A 176 -13.93 12.89 20.05
CA LYS A 176 -14.39 14.19 19.54
C LYS A 176 -15.80 14.55 20.05
N LYS A 177 -16.73 13.59 20.09
CA LYS A 177 -18.07 13.79 20.67
C LYS A 177 -18.00 14.15 22.15
N MET A 178 -17.19 13.43 22.94
CA MET A 178 -17.05 13.74 24.37
C MET A 178 -16.40 15.11 24.65
N ILE A 179 -15.51 15.57 23.76
CA ILE A 179 -14.96 16.94 23.83
C ILE A 179 -16.08 17.97 23.52
N GLN A 180 -16.93 17.70 22.53
CA GLN A 180 -18.09 18.55 22.22
C GLN A 180 -19.12 18.57 23.36
N GLU A 181 -19.32 17.45 24.04
CA GLU A 181 -20.21 17.30 25.20
C GLU A 181 -19.61 17.92 26.49
N GLY A 182 -18.36 18.41 26.46
CA GLY A 182 -17.69 19.04 27.61
C GLY A 182 -17.29 18.07 28.72
N LEU A 183 -17.36 16.76 28.45
CA LEU A 183 -16.93 15.69 29.37
C LEU A 183 -15.41 15.58 29.41
N LEU A 184 -14.73 16.00 28.35
CA LEU A 184 -13.27 16.06 28.22
C LEU A 184 -12.80 17.51 28.00
N ASP A 185 -11.55 17.79 28.36
CA ASP A 185 -10.91 19.08 28.09
C ASP A 185 -10.70 19.33 26.58
N LYS A 186 -10.40 20.57 26.17
CA LYS A 186 -10.13 21.00 24.79
C LYS A 186 -9.04 20.18 24.09
N TYR A 187 -8.08 19.66 24.86
CA TYR A 187 -6.99 18.81 24.38
C TYR A 187 -7.31 17.30 24.44
N GLY A 188 -8.50 16.94 24.94
CA GLY A 188 -8.95 15.55 25.06
C GLY A 188 -8.27 14.77 26.18
N ASN A 189 -7.91 15.47 27.27
CA ASN A 189 -7.45 14.87 28.51
C ASN A 189 -8.63 14.67 29.49
N PRO A 190 -8.55 13.68 30.41
CA PRO A 190 -9.58 13.49 31.41
C PRO A 190 -9.72 14.69 32.35
N ASN A 191 -10.96 15.01 32.72
CA ASN A 191 -11.30 16.04 33.70
C ASN A 191 -12.23 15.43 34.76
N GLU A 192 -12.60 16.16 35.82
CA GLU A 192 -13.45 15.65 36.92
C GLU A 192 -14.81 15.11 36.45
N LYS A 193 -15.29 15.55 35.28
CA LYS A 193 -16.54 15.10 34.64
C LYS A 193 -16.38 13.89 33.71
N THR A 194 -15.17 13.34 33.56
CA THR A 194 -14.97 12.19 32.69
C THR A 194 -15.59 10.92 33.31
N PRO A 195 -16.41 10.18 32.55
CA PRO A 195 -16.95 8.90 33.01
C PRO A 195 -15.81 7.89 33.26
N GLY A 196 -15.90 7.11 34.35
CA GLY A 196 -14.94 6.05 34.66
C GLY A 196 -14.77 5.02 33.53
N SER A 197 -15.80 4.84 32.69
CA SER A 197 -15.74 3.99 31.50
C SER A 197 -14.71 4.46 30.46
N TYR A 198 -14.48 5.77 30.33
CA TYR A 198 -13.47 6.32 29.43
C TYR A 198 -12.05 6.12 29.97
N LEU A 199 -11.86 6.22 31.29
CA LEU A 199 -10.60 5.92 31.97
C LEU A 199 -10.23 4.44 31.84
N GLN A 200 -11.21 3.55 31.97
CA GLN A 200 -11.03 2.12 31.80
C GLN A 200 -10.73 1.76 30.33
N MET A 201 -11.35 2.46 29.37
CA MET A 201 -11.07 2.32 27.94
C MET A 201 -9.66 2.80 27.56
N LEU A 202 -9.16 3.86 28.21
CA LEU A 202 -7.77 4.33 28.07
C LEU A 202 -6.77 3.30 28.62
N GLN A 203 -7.11 2.67 29.74
CA GLN A 203 -6.24 1.71 30.42
C GLN A 203 -6.20 0.33 29.74
N ALA A 204 -7.28 -0.06 29.04
CA ALA A 204 -7.40 -1.38 28.39
C ALA A 204 -6.79 -1.47 26.98
N GLY A 205 -6.43 -0.35 26.32
CA GLY A 205 -5.79 -0.36 25.01
C GLY A 205 -6.58 -1.01 23.85
N HIS A 206 -7.82 -1.45 24.09
CA HIS A 206 -8.69 -2.18 23.16
C HIS A 206 -10.13 -1.70 23.29
N ILE A 207 -10.81 -1.53 22.15
CA ILE A 207 -12.25 -1.24 22.09
C ILE A 207 -12.93 -2.45 21.49
N LYS A 208 -13.65 -3.20 22.32
CA LYS A 208 -14.81 -3.96 21.85
C LYS A 208 -16.01 -3.02 21.90
N SER A 209 -16.56 -2.67 20.74
CA SER A 209 -17.83 -1.98 20.66
C SER A 209 -18.95 -3.02 20.71
N GLU A 210 -19.55 -3.24 21.87
CA GLU A 210 -20.90 -3.78 21.93
C GLU A 210 -21.88 -2.64 22.26
N PRO A 211 -23.02 -2.54 21.55
CA PRO A 211 -24.05 -1.57 21.88
C PRO A 211 -24.82 -2.06 23.11
N VAL A 212 -24.69 -1.32 24.23
CA VAL A 212 -25.49 -1.59 25.44
C VAL A 212 -26.90 -1.01 25.22
N THR A 213 -27.86 -1.88 24.92
CA THR A 213 -29.29 -1.57 25.12
C THR A 213 -29.62 -1.63 26.62
N PRO A 214 -30.39 -0.67 27.17
CA PRO A 214 -30.69 -0.63 28.60
C PRO A 214 -31.63 -1.79 28.97
N ARG A 215 -31.17 -2.67 29.85
CA ARG A 215 -31.93 -3.80 30.39
C ARG A 215 -32.84 -3.30 31.50
N SER A 216 -34.15 -3.32 31.27
CA SER A 216 -35.17 -3.10 32.28
C SER A 216 -35.13 -4.21 33.32
N ALA A 217 -35.29 -3.82 34.58
CA ALA A 217 -35.27 -4.69 35.74
C ALA A 217 -36.45 -5.67 35.75
N SER A 218 -36.22 -6.89 36.22
CA SER A 218 -37.26 -7.75 36.80
C SER A 218 -36.63 -8.58 37.94
N PRO A 219 -37.38 -8.82 39.04
CA PRO A 219 -36.82 -9.18 40.32
C PRO A 219 -36.53 -10.68 40.48
N VAL A 220 -35.63 -10.96 41.42
CA VAL A 220 -35.23 -12.29 41.91
C VAL A 220 -36.34 -12.91 42.76
N ILE A 221 -36.68 -14.17 42.51
CA ILE A 221 -37.32 -15.06 43.48
C ILE A 221 -36.47 -16.35 43.57
N LYS A 222 -36.17 -16.77 44.81
CA LYS A 222 -35.46 -18.02 45.18
C LYS A 222 -36.46 -19.13 45.57
N THR A 223 -35.90 -20.33 45.76
CA THR A 223 -36.35 -21.59 46.41
C THR A 223 -36.85 -22.67 45.43
N GLU A 224 -36.05 -23.69 45.12
CA GLU A 224 -35.78 -24.98 45.83
C GLU A 224 -36.64 -26.12 45.23
N ASP A 225 -36.00 -27.10 44.58
CA ASP A 225 -36.02 -28.53 44.96
C ASP A 225 -35.54 -29.49 43.84
N GLU A 226 -35.13 -30.66 44.30
CA GLU A 226 -34.34 -31.73 43.69
C GLU A 226 -34.88 -32.43 42.42
N ALA A 227 -33.96 -33.21 41.82
CA ALA A 227 -34.16 -34.56 41.27
C ALA A 227 -33.96 -34.76 39.74
N THR A 228 -32.74 -35.22 39.41
CA THR A 228 -32.41 -36.43 38.62
C THR A 228 -32.87 -36.65 37.17
N LEU A 229 -31.86 -36.96 36.34
CA LEU A 229 -31.79 -37.98 35.28
C LEU A 229 -32.59 -37.76 33.97
N LYS A 230 -31.88 -37.46 32.87
CA LYS A 230 -31.41 -38.41 31.81
C LYS A 230 -31.19 -37.73 30.46
N ARG A 231 -30.06 -38.09 29.85
CA ARG A 231 -29.68 -37.86 28.46
C ARG A 231 -30.08 -39.10 27.64
N PRO A 232 -30.53 -38.95 26.40
CA PRO A 232 -29.84 -39.64 25.29
C PRO A 232 -29.65 -38.67 24.10
N LYS A 233 -28.43 -38.48 23.60
CA LYS A 233 -27.82 -39.17 22.43
C LYS A 233 -28.69 -39.14 21.17
N SER A 234 -28.13 -38.45 20.18
CA SER A 234 -28.42 -38.35 18.75
C SER A 234 -28.70 -39.68 18.04
N PRO A 235 -29.22 -39.62 16.80
CA PRO A 235 -28.30 -39.82 15.68
C PRO A 235 -28.49 -38.83 14.52
N ALA A 236 -27.39 -38.66 13.78
CA ALA A 236 -27.34 -38.03 12.47
C ALA A 236 -27.78 -39.02 11.38
N SER A 237 -28.31 -38.49 10.27
CA SER A 237 -28.14 -39.04 8.92
C SER A 237 -28.64 -38.02 7.87
N ASP A 238 -27.68 -37.49 7.13
CA ASP A 238 -27.59 -37.41 5.66
C ASP A 238 -28.81 -37.05 4.77
N ASP A 239 -28.52 -36.06 3.92
CA ASP A 239 -28.67 -36.06 2.46
C ASP A 239 -29.83 -35.36 1.72
N GLU A 240 -29.40 -34.78 0.58
CA GLU A 240 -30.09 -34.35 -0.63
C GLU A 240 -30.85 -32.99 -0.73
N ASP A 241 -30.14 -32.04 -1.34
CA ASP A 241 -30.37 -31.49 -2.69
C ASP A 241 -31.81 -31.12 -3.15
N LYS A 242 -32.03 -29.82 -3.44
CA LYS A 242 -33.02 -29.35 -4.44
C LYS A 242 -32.79 -27.89 -4.88
N LYS A 243 -32.36 -27.75 -6.13
CA LYS A 243 -32.48 -26.53 -6.96
C LYS A 243 -33.95 -26.12 -7.18
N LYS A 244 -34.22 -24.81 -7.25
CA LYS A 244 -34.97 -24.14 -8.35
C LYS A 244 -34.98 -22.59 -8.22
N HIS A 245 -34.54 -21.95 -9.30
CA HIS A 245 -34.95 -20.70 -9.97
C HIS A 245 -35.56 -19.51 -9.19
N LYS A 246 -35.49 -18.22 -9.59
CA LYS A 246 -34.83 -17.38 -10.61
C LYS A 246 -35.70 -16.09 -10.59
N HIS A 247 -35.12 -14.90 -10.43
CA HIS A 247 -35.74 -13.70 -11.00
C HIS A 247 -34.69 -12.64 -11.38
N LYS A 248 -34.53 -12.47 -12.71
CA LYS A 248 -33.97 -11.28 -13.35
C LYS A 248 -35.05 -10.18 -13.32
N LYS A 249 -34.62 -8.93 -13.18
CA LYS A 249 -35.26 -7.77 -13.82
C LYS A 249 -34.17 -6.80 -14.30
N HIS A 250 -34.25 -6.45 -15.58
CA HIS A 250 -33.43 -5.50 -16.33
C HIS A 250 -34.20 -4.18 -16.52
N LYS A 251 -33.48 -3.19 -17.10
CA LYS A 251 -33.90 -1.93 -17.76
C LYS A 251 -33.96 -0.68 -16.85
N HIS A 252 -33.52 0.53 -17.26
CA HIS A 252 -33.14 1.06 -18.58
C HIS A 252 -32.28 2.33 -18.44
N ASP A 253 -31.49 2.61 -19.47
CA ASP A 253 -30.74 3.83 -19.80
C ASP A 253 -31.54 5.14 -19.80
N LYS A 254 -30.84 6.27 -19.61
CA LYS A 254 -30.96 7.42 -20.54
C LYS A 254 -29.73 8.33 -20.55
N HIS A 255 -29.20 8.48 -21.76
CA HIS A 255 -28.27 9.48 -22.26
C HIS A 255 -28.88 10.90 -22.20
N SER A 256 -28.03 11.92 -22.05
CA SER A 256 -28.18 13.21 -22.74
C SER A 256 -26.81 13.86 -22.96
N SER A 257 -26.52 14.06 -24.23
CA SER A 257 -25.40 14.78 -24.86
C SER A 257 -25.79 16.23 -25.16
N GLU A 258 -24.80 17.14 -25.19
CA GLU A 258 -24.62 18.30 -26.10
C GLU A 258 -23.38 19.08 -25.58
N ALA A 259 -22.23 19.15 -26.30
CA ALA A 259 -21.88 20.00 -27.46
C ALA A 259 -21.87 21.51 -27.09
N VAL A 260 -20.95 22.41 -27.44
CA VAL A 260 -19.73 22.51 -28.29
C VAL A 260 -19.06 23.86 -27.93
N GLY A 261 -17.75 24.02 -28.21
CA GLY A 261 -17.04 25.30 -28.38
C GLY A 261 -15.95 25.53 -27.33
N GLU A 262 -14.72 25.94 -27.61
CA GLU A 262 -14.01 26.38 -28.83
C GLU A 262 -12.50 26.36 -28.47
N GLU A 263 -11.66 26.26 -29.49
CA GLU A 263 -10.20 26.37 -29.41
C GLU A 263 -9.75 27.70 -28.79
N LEU A 264 -8.58 27.71 -28.12
CA LEU A 264 -7.58 28.78 -28.21
C LEU A 264 -6.26 28.29 -27.57
N GLU A 265 -5.25 28.11 -28.43
CA GLU A 265 -3.83 28.12 -28.05
C GLU A 265 -3.45 29.53 -27.58
N GLU A 266 -2.73 29.65 -26.46
CA GLU A 266 -1.89 30.83 -26.24
C GLU A 266 -0.58 30.52 -25.49
N VAL A 267 0.42 31.27 -25.92
CA VAL A 267 1.84 30.96 -25.97
C VAL A 267 2.57 31.43 -24.70
N ALA A 268 3.49 30.60 -24.21
CA ALA A 268 4.38 30.93 -23.11
C ALA A 268 5.29 32.14 -23.44
N SER A 269 5.24 33.17 -22.59
CA SER A 269 6.00 34.42 -22.73
C SER A 269 7.45 34.34 -22.21
N PRO A 270 8.40 35.14 -22.77
CA PRO A 270 9.86 34.89 -22.67
C PRO A 270 10.57 35.49 -21.44
N GLU A 271 9.86 36.17 -20.54
CA GLU A 271 10.50 36.99 -19.49
C GLU A 271 10.97 36.23 -18.26
N LYS A 272 10.43 35.04 -17.98
CA LYS A 272 10.85 34.23 -16.80
C LYS A 272 12.20 33.53 -16.99
N LYS A 273 12.69 33.36 -18.23
CA LYS A 273 14.01 32.75 -18.50
C LYS A 273 15.19 33.70 -18.25
N LYS A 274 15.02 35.03 -18.40
CA LYS A 274 16.10 36.00 -18.13
C LYS A 274 16.37 36.21 -16.63
N LYS A 275 15.34 36.13 -15.76
CA LYS A 275 15.54 36.25 -14.30
C LYS A 275 16.25 35.04 -13.68
N LYS A 276 16.12 33.85 -14.25
CA LYS A 276 16.75 32.63 -13.71
C LYS A 276 18.24 32.51 -14.10
N LYS A 277 18.66 33.10 -15.22
CA LYS A 277 20.07 33.11 -15.66
C LYS A 277 20.92 34.10 -14.85
N LYS A 278 20.38 35.28 -14.54
CA LYS A 278 21.08 36.33 -13.78
C LYS A 278 21.27 36.02 -12.28
N LYS A 279 20.50 35.08 -11.72
CA LYS A 279 20.63 34.65 -10.32
C LYS A 279 21.70 33.57 -10.15
N LYS A 280 21.98 32.79 -11.19
CA LYS A 280 22.96 31.69 -11.15
C LYS A 280 24.41 32.15 -11.31
N GLU A 281 24.64 33.30 -11.94
CA GLU A 281 25.99 33.92 -12.03
C GLU A 281 26.40 34.68 -10.77
N LYS A 282 25.46 35.07 -9.90
CA LYS A 282 25.79 35.78 -8.65
C LYS A 282 26.14 34.87 -7.46
N GLU A 283 25.78 33.59 -7.51
CA GLU A 283 26.12 32.61 -6.45
C GLU A 283 27.48 31.93 -6.67
N LEU A 284 28.12 32.11 -7.83
CA LEU A 284 29.41 31.51 -8.17
C LEU A 284 30.62 32.43 -7.93
N THR A 285 30.42 33.63 -7.38
CA THR A 285 31.49 34.63 -7.16
C THR A 285 31.66 35.04 -5.69
N THR A 286 31.14 34.25 -4.73
CA THR A 286 31.19 34.59 -3.29
C THR A 286 31.66 33.42 -2.42
N GLU A 287 32.47 32.52 -2.96
CA GLU A 287 33.23 31.54 -2.18
C GLU A 287 34.68 31.53 -2.70
N ASP A 288 35.43 32.55 -2.27
CA ASP A 288 36.89 32.58 -2.13
C ASP A 288 37.20 33.36 -0.84
#